data_AF-A0A9W4TE00-F1
#
_entry.id   AF-A0A9W4TE00-F1
#
_cell.length_a   1.000
_cell.length_b   1.000
_cell.length_c   1.000
_cell.angle_alpha   90.00
_cell.angle_beta   90.00
_cell.angle_gamma   90.00
#
_symmetry.space_group_name_H-M   'P 1'
#
loop_
_entity.id
_entity.type
_entity.pdbx_description
1 polymer ?
#
loop_
_entity_poly.entity_id
_entity_poly.type
_entity_poly.pdbx_seq_one_letter_code
_entity_poly.pdbx_strand_id
1 'polypeptide(L)'
;CQRLMVKRNVINEYREVASIAFISLFDTHYFTIGMKVRNLLSAGKYPGAYVFPPEKGLENKRPVTGLDFASLYPSLIMTYNLLPDKIILSRKHAKSLKDSGKKFHEINFKFNNRNVLAWSIEHENQAEMK
;
A
#
# COMPACT_ATOMS: atom_id res chain seq x y z
N CYS A 1 -2.24 35.15 -8.84
CA CYS A 1 -2.01 33.71 -9.09
C CYS A 1 -0.56 33.36 -9.38
N GLN A 2 0.13 34.03 -10.32
CA GLN A 2 1.54 33.73 -10.67
C GLN A 2 2.52 33.72 -9.49
N ARG A 3 2.43 34.70 -8.57
CA ARG A 3 3.30 34.78 -7.38
C ARG A 3 3.21 33.56 -6.46
N LEU A 4 2.04 32.92 -6.37
CA LEU A 4 1.84 31.72 -5.56
C LEU A 4 2.48 30.49 -6.22
N MET A 5 2.39 30.39 -7.56
CA MET A 5 2.99 29.28 -8.31
C MET A 5 4.52 29.27 -8.17
N VAL A 6 5.14 30.46 -8.20
CA VAL A 6 6.57 30.62 -7.95
C VAL A 6 6.91 30.26 -6.51
N LYS A 7 6.15 30.77 -5.52
CA LYS A 7 6.41 30.49 -4.10
C LYS A 7 6.27 29.01 -3.73
N ARG A 8 5.38 28.27 -4.39
CA ARG A 8 5.17 26.82 -4.18
C ARG A 8 6.00 25.94 -5.10
N ASN A 9 6.85 26.52 -5.95
CA ASN A 9 7.72 25.77 -6.87
C ASN A 9 6.98 24.75 -7.76
N VAL A 10 5.72 25.04 -8.09
CA VAL A 10 4.77 24.09 -8.70
C VAL A 10 5.28 23.54 -10.05
N ILE A 11 5.93 24.39 -10.84
CA ILE A 11 6.44 24.01 -12.16
C ILE A 11 7.56 22.96 -12.05
N ASN A 12 8.45 23.08 -11.06
CA ASN A 12 9.54 22.12 -10.89
C ASN A 12 9.03 20.79 -10.35
N GLU A 13 8.08 20.82 -9.41
CA GLU A 13 7.40 19.61 -8.92
C GLU A 13 6.75 18.83 -10.07
N TYR A 14 6.04 19.52 -10.98
CA TYR A 14 5.45 18.89 -12.15
C TYR A 14 6.49 18.30 -13.11
N ARG A 15 7.65 18.95 -13.27
CA ARG A 15 8.74 18.40 -14.10
C ARG A 15 9.34 17.13 -13.49
N GLU A 16 9.51 17.09 -12.17
CA GLU A 16 9.99 15.90 -11.47
C GLU A 16 9.00 14.74 -11.60
N VAL A 17 7.71 14.99 -11.35
CA VAL A 17 6.66 13.97 -11.50
C VAL A 17 6.58 13.47 -12.95
N ALA A 18 6.61 14.37 -13.93
CA ALA A 18 6.62 14.01 -15.35
C ALA A 18 7.83 13.12 -15.70
N SER A 19 9.01 13.42 -15.15
CA SER A 19 10.22 12.65 -15.38
C SER A 19 10.18 11.28 -14.72
N ILE A 20 9.61 11.15 -13.53
CA ILE A 20 9.52 9.88 -12.78
C ILE A 20 8.46 8.97 -13.40
N ALA A 21 7.30 9.54 -13.77
CA ALA A 21 6.16 8.78 -14.27
C ALA A 21 6.14 8.66 -15.81
N PHE A 22 7.07 9.29 -16.52
CA PHE A 22 7.13 9.33 -17.99
C PHE A 22 5.82 9.80 -18.65
N ILE A 23 5.20 10.85 -18.07
CA ILE A 23 3.97 11.47 -18.60
C ILE A 23 4.23 12.89 -19.05
N SER A 24 3.31 13.47 -19.84
CA SER A 24 3.44 14.86 -20.26
C SER A 24 3.30 15.81 -19.06
N LEU A 25 3.93 16.99 -19.15
CA LEU A 25 3.78 18.02 -18.11
C LEU A 25 2.32 18.47 -17.96
N PHE A 26 1.56 18.50 -19.06
CA PHE A 26 0.13 18.77 -19.02
C PHE A 26 -0.60 17.72 -18.17
N ASP A 27 -0.28 16.44 -18.36
CA ASP A 27 -0.96 15.37 -17.65
C ASP A 27 -0.67 15.39 -16.15
N THR A 28 0.50 15.86 -15.70
CA THR A 28 0.79 16.01 -14.27
C THR A 28 -0.14 16.99 -13.55
N HIS A 29 -0.67 17.97 -14.27
CA HIS A 29 -1.54 18.99 -13.71
C HIS A 29 -3.02 18.62 -13.82
N TYR A 30 -3.42 18.07 -14.98
CA TYR A 30 -4.82 17.80 -15.29
C TYR A 30 -5.28 16.41 -14.86
N PHE A 31 -4.37 15.44 -14.85
CA PHE A 31 -4.64 14.11 -14.31
C PHE A 31 -3.90 13.99 -12.98
N THR A 32 -4.61 13.56 -11.94
CA THR A 32 -3.95 13.02 -10.73
C THR A 32 -2.91 11.97 -11.16
N ILE A 33 -1.84 11.72 -10.38
CA ILE A 33 -0.84 10.63 -10.58
C ILE A 33 -1.55 9.28 -10.74
N GLY A 34 -2.07 9.06 -11.92
CA GLY A 34 -3.37 8.45 -12.08
C GLY A 34 -3.64 8.44 -13.57
N MET A 35 -2.64 7.95 -14.32
CA MET A 35 -2.93 6.80 -15.15
C MET A 35 -3.87 5.92 -14.33
N LYS A 36 -5.16 6.03 -14.63
CA LYS A 36 -6.23 5.35 -13.94
C LYS A 36 -5.80 3.89 -13.92
N VAL A 37 -5.30 3.38 -12.79
CA VAL A 37 -5.32 1.95 -12.53
C VAL A 37 -6.79 1.66 -12.67
N ARG A 38 -7.20 1.18 -13.86
CA ARG A 38 -8.59 0.97 -14.15
C ARG A 38 -9.02 0.00 -13.07
N ASN A 39 -9.89 0.49 -12.20
CA ASN A 39 -10.42 -0.26 -11.09
C ASN A 39 -11.28 -1.36 -11.72
N LEU A 40 -10.63 -2.43 -12.20
CA LEU A 40 -11.25 -3.66 -12.70
C LEU A 40 -11.97 -4.38 -11.55
N LEU A 41 -11.72 -3.94 -10.31
CA LEU A 41 -12.42 -4.34 -9.11
C LEU A 41 -13.55 -3.35 -8.86
N SER A 42 -14.68 -3.55 -9.54
CA SER A 42 -16.01 -3.06 -9.16
C SER A 42 -16.49 -3.76 -7.87
N ALA A 43 -15.62 -3.84 -6.86
CA ALA A 43 -15.89 -4.33 -5.53
C ALA A 43 -15.90 -3.13 -4.57
N GLY A 44 -16.89 -3.08 -3.67
CA GLY A 44 -17.16 -1.93 -2.81
C GLY A 44 -15.93 -1.40 -2.05
N LYS A 45 -16.02 -0.13 -1.64
CA LYS A 45 -14.94 0.59 -0.94
C LYS A 45 -14.51 -0.17 0.33
N TYR A 46 -13.19 -0.31 0.52
CA TYR A 46 -12.63 -0.87 1.76
C TYR A 46 -12.85 0.09 2.95
N PRO A 47 -13.03 -0.42 4.18
CA PRO A 47 -13.05 0.42 5.37
C PRO A 47 -11.74 1.22 5.46
N GLY A 48 -11.84 2.45 5.98
CA GLY A 48 -10.71 3.36 6.10
C GLY A 48 -9.77 2.98 7.25
N ALA A 49 -8.83 3.89 7.54
CA ALA A 49 -7.91 3.74 8.66
C ALA A 49 -8.64 3.62 10.00
N TYR A 50 -8.08 2.81 10.89
CA TYR A 50 -8.57 2.66 12.25
C TYR A 50 -7.91 3.69 13.17
N VAL A 51 -8.70 4.35 14.02
CA VAL A 51 -8.21 5.32 15.00
C VAL A 51 -8.43 4.74 16.40
N PHE A 52 -7.34 4.58 17.15
CA PHE A 52 -7.43 4.16 18.55
C PHE A 52 -8.04 5.28 19.39
N PRO A 53 -8.94 4.96 20.35
CA PRO A 53 -9.45 5.95 21.28
C PRO A 53 -8.29 6.51 22.14
N PRO A 54 -8.22 7.83 22.34
CA PRO A 54 -7.12 8.44 23.09
C PRO A 54 -7.28 8.23 24.61
N GLU A 55 -6.17 8.04 25.31
CA GLU A 55 -6.12 8.15 26.78
C GLU A 55 -6.00 9.62 27.20
N LYS A 56 -7.14 10.27 27.44
CA LYS A 56 -7.19 11.68 27.81
C LYS A 56 -6.50 11.93 29.18
N GLY A 57 -5.67 12.97 29.27
CA GLY A 57 -5.02 13.36 30.53
C GLY A 57 -3.69 12.65 30.79
N LEU A 58 -3.19 11.84 29.85
CA LEU A 58 -1.89 11.18 29.94
C LEU A 58 -0.74 12.17 30.02
N GLU A 59 -0.87 13.29 29.32
CA GLU A 59 0.11 14.38 29.25
C GLU A 59 0.40 15.01 30.60
N ASN A 60 -0.57 14.98 31.53
CA ASN A 60 -0.42 15.55 32.88
C ASN A 60 0.33 14.62 33.83
N LYS A 61 0.48 13.34 33.47
CA LYS A 61 1.11 12.31 34.32
C LYS A 61 2.55 12.04 33.94
N ARG A 62 2.90 12.18 32.65
CA ARG A 62 4.24 11.90 32.11
C ARG A 62 4.44 12.54 30.74
N PRO A 63 5.70 12.78 30.32
CA PRO A 63 6.00 13.18 28.94
C PRO A 63 5.45 12.17 27.92
N VAL A 64 4.92 12.68 26.80
CA VAL A 64 4.37 11.88 25.70
C VAL A 64 5.24 12.07 24.47
N THR A 65 5.76 10.97 23.92
CA THR A 65 6.59 10.98 22.71
C THR A 65 5.76 10.51 21.51
N GLY A 66 5.88 11.21 20.38
CA GLY A 66 5.31 10.78 19.11
C GLY A 66 6.25 9.80 18.40
N LEU A 67 5.75 8.62 18.06
CA LEU A 67 6.43 7.63 17.22
C LEU A 67 5.60 7.41 15.96
N ASP A 68 6.26 7.28 14.81
CA ASP A 68 5.62 7.02 13.52
C ASP A 68 6.40 5.96 12.74
N PHE A 69 5.71 5.28 11.82
CA PHE A 69 6.30 4.33 10.89
C PHE A 69 6.63 5.01 9.57
N ALA A 70 7.90 5.00 9.16
CA ALA A 70 8.28 5.47 7.84
C ALA A 70 7.71 4.55 6.74
N SER A 71 6.80 5.09 5.92
CA SER A 71 6.24 4.38 4.75
C SER A 71 5.54 3.04 5.06
N LEU A 72 4.72 3.01 6.12
CA LEU A 72 4.04 1.79 6.60
C LEU A 72 3.43 0.92 5.49
N TYR A 73 2.55 1.48 4.65
CA TYR A 73 1.85 0.68 3.63
C TYR A 73 2.78 0.10 2.56
N PRO A 74 3.66 0.88 1.88
CA PRO A 74 4.65 0.31 0.97
C PRO A 74 5.51 -0.78 1.63
N SER A 75 5.99 -0.56 2.84
CA SER A 75 6.80 -1.55 3.56
C SER A 75 6.03 -2.86 3.77
N LEU A 76 4.77 -2.80 4.19
CA LEU A 76 3.94 -3.99 4.34
C LEU A 76 3.70 -4.71 3.00
N ILE A 77 3.39 -3.96 1.94
CA ILE A 77 3.16 -4.53 0.60
C ILE A 77 4.41 -5.29 0.13
N MET A 78 5.59 -4.72 0.33
CA MET A 78 6.87 -5.32 -0.06
C MET A 78 7.21 -6.54 0.81
N THR A 79 7.18 -6.40 2.14
CA THR A 79 7.55 -7.47 3.08
C THR A 79 6.67 -8.70 2.92
N TYR A 80 5.37 -8.51 2.72
CA TYR A 80 4.41 -9.61 2.58
C TYR A 80 4.15 -10.01 1.14
N ASN A 81 4.89 -9.44 0.17
CA ASN A 81 4.75 -9.72 -1.26
C ASN A 81 3.28 -9.63 -1.72
N LEU A 82 2.60 -8.55 -1.33
CA LEU A 82 1.17 -8.34 -1.61
C LEU A 82 0.98 -7.86 -3.04
N LEU A 83 0.93 -8.79 -3.97
CA LEU A 83 0.62 -8.55 -5.38
C LEU A 83 -0.62 -9.38 -5.78
N PRO A 84 -1.56 -8.84 -6.59
CA PRO A 84 -2.73 -9.61 -7.03
C PRO A 84 -2.39 -10.97 -7.63
N ASP A 85 -1.29 -11.05 -8.38
CA ASP A 85 -0.85 -12.27 -9.09
C ASP A 85 -0.11 -13.27 -8.19
N LYS A 86 0.36 -12.82 -7.00
CA LYS A 86 1.15 -13.65 -6.07
C LYS A 86 0.33 -14.13 -4.87
N ILE A 87 -0.92 -13.65 -4.72
CA ILE A 87 -1.83 -14.08 -3.66
C ILE A 87 -2.41 -15.47 -3.99
N ILE A 88 -2.31 -16.38 -3.01
CA ILE A 88 -2.87 -17.73 -3.10
C ILE A 88 -4.22 -17.75 -2.39
N LEU A 89 -5.28 -18.09 -3.13
CA LEU A 89 -6.64 -18.23 -2.58
C LEU A 89 -7.03 -19.69 -2.33
N SER A 90 -6.38 -20.64 -3.02
CA SER A 90 -6.70 -22.07 -2.90
C SER A 90 -5.98 -22.71 -1.71
N ARG A 91 -6.76 -23.22 -0.76
CA ARG A 91 -6.22 -23.95 0.40
C ARG A 91 -5.43 -25.22 0.00
N LYS A 92 -5.83 -25.90 -1.08
CA LYS A 92 -5.10 -27.09 -1.57
C LYS A 92 -3.70 -26.70 -2.05
N HIS A 93 -3.62 -25.60 -2.80
CA HIS A 93 -2.35 -25.08 -3.32
C HIS A 93 -1.45 -24.54 -2.19
N ALA A 94 -2.03 -23.85 -1.22
CA ALA A 94 -1.30 -23.38 -0.04
C ALA A 94 -0.72 -24.56 0.78
N LYS A 95 -1.46 -25.66 0.94
CA LYS A 95 -0.96 -26.87 1.61
C LYS A 95 0.22 -27.51 0.87
N SER A 96 0.09 -27.77 -0.44
CA SER A 96 1.18 -28.35 -1.23
C SER A 96 2.45 -27.51 -1.20
N LEU A 97 2.29 -26.19 -1.15
CA LEU A 97 3.41 -25.27 -1.09
C LEU A 97 4.01 -25.18 0.33
N LYS A 98 3.21 -25.35 1.38
CA LYS A 98 3.71 -25.48 2.76
C LYS A 98 4.58 -26.71 2.93
N ASP A 99 4.22 -27.81 2.27
CA ASP A 99 5.01 -29.05 2.29
C ASP A 99 6.36 -28.88 1.57
N SER A 100 6.49 -27.89 0.68
CA SER A 100 7.76 -27.53 0.02
C SER A 100 8.75 -26.74 0.88
N GLY A 101 8.41 -26.43 2.15
CA GLY A 101 9.31 -25.77 3.10
C GLY A 101 9.44 -24.25 2.96
N LYS A 102 8.69 -23.61 2.04
CA LYS A 102 8.70 -22.14 1.88
C LYS A 102 8.02 -21.42 3.06
N LYS A 103 8.39 -20.16 3.33
CA LYS A 103 7.76 -19.34 4.37
C LYS A 103 6.50 -18.66 3.85
N PHE A 104 5.37 -18.91 4.54
CA PHE A 104 4.05 -18.41 4.18
C PHE A 104 3.50 -17.46 5.24
N HIS A 105 2.73 -16.48 4.79
CA HIS A 105 1.91 -15.63 5.63
C HIS A 105 0.44 -15.90 5.35
N GLU A 106 -0.30 -16.26 6.39
CA GLU A 106 -1.75 -16.41 6.32
C GLU A 106 -2.42 -15.05 6.55
N ILE A 107 -3.32 -14.69 5.65
CA ILE A 107 -4.10 -13.46 5.69
C ILE A 107 -5.55 -13.89 5.94
N ASN A 108 -6.05 -13.57 7.14
CA ASN A 108 -7.40 -13.92 7.56
C ASN A 108 -8.09 -12.71 8.17
N PHE A 109 -9.11 -12.18 7.50
CA PHE A 109 -9.90 -11.05 7.99
C PHE A 109 -11.34 -11.11 7.47
N LYS A 110 -12.24 -10.40 8.15
CA LYS A 110 -13.64 -10.28 7.74
C LYS A 110 -13.83 -9.03 6.89
N PHE A 111 -14.39 -9.18 5.70
CA PHE A 111 -14.69 -8.09 4.77
C PHE A 111 -16.12 -8.23 4.23
N ASN A 112 -16.95 -7.18 4.36
CA ASN A 112 -18.35 -7.21 3.95
C ASN A 112 -19.11 -8.46 4.45
N ASN A 113 -18.92 -8.81 5.73
CA ASN A 113 -19.44 -10.02 6.38
C ASN A 113 -18.98 -11.37 5.81
N ARG A 114 -17.98 -11.38 4.93
CA ARG A 114 -17.34 -12.59 4.41
C ARG A 114 -15.97 -12.77 5.04
N ASN A 115 -15.63 -13.99 5.41
CA ASN A 115 -14.28 -14.31 5.84
C ASN A 115 -13.42 -14.43 4.58
N VAL A 116 -12.41 -13.58 4.48
CA VAL A 116 -11.39 -13.62 3.43
C VAL A 116 -10.21 -14.37 4.01
N LEU A 117 -9.87 -15.48 3.37
CA LEU A 117 -8.70 -16.28 3.68
C LEU A 117 -7.81 -16.35 2.45
N ALA A 118 -6.56 -15.95 2.61
CA ALA A 118 -5.55 -15.97 1.58
C ALA A 118 -4.18 -16.28 2.18
N TRP A 119 -3.22 -16.61 1.32
CA TRP A 119 -1.83 -16.81 1.70
C TRP A 119 -0.92 -16.03 0.77
N SER A 120 0.15 -15.47 1.31
CA SER A 120 1.27 -14.93 0.53
C SER A 120 2.56 -15.68 0.85
N ILE A 121 3.46 -15.72 -0.12
CA ILE A 121 4.80 -16.30 0.04
C ILE A 121 5.77 -15.15 0.27
N GLU A 122 6.60 -15.28 1.29
CA GLU A 122 7.68 -14.31 1.52
C GLU A 122 8.62 -14.26 0.31
N HIS A 123 9.01 -13.06 -0.09
CA HIS A 123 9.92 -12.88 -1.21
C HIS A 123 11.36 -13.09 -0.74
N GLU A 124 12.02 -14.16 -1.20
CA GLU A 124 13.39 -14.50 -0.80
C GLU A 124 14.48 -13.71 -1.56
N ASN A 125 14.12 -12.66 -2.32
CA ASN A 125 15.04 -11.88 -3.16
C ASN A 125 15.92 -12.72 -4.12
N GLN A 126 15.52 -13.96 -4.40
CA GLN A 126 16.10 -14.81 -5.43
C GLN A 126 15.58 -14.30 -6.78
N ALA A 127 16.45 -14.06 -7.75
CA ALA A 127 16.02 -13.74 -9.10
C ALA A 127 15.13 -14.90 -9.61
N GLU A 128 13.87 -14.63 -9.89
CA GLU A 128 12.97 -15.62 -10.47
C GLU A 128 13.62 -16.12 -11.78
N MET A 129 14.02 -17.39 -11.83
CA MET A 129 14.49 -17.98 -13.09
C MET A 129 13.31 -17.95 -14.07
N LYS A 130 13.51 -17.29 -15.22
CA LYS A 130 12.57 -17.25 -16.34
C LYS A 130 12.37 -18.62 -16.96
#